data_AF-A0A358N1F6-F1
#
_entry.id   AF-A0A358N1F6-F1
#
_cell.length_a   1.000
_cell.length_b   1.000
_cell.length_c   1.000
_cell.angle_alpha   90.00
_cell.angle_beta   90.00
_cell.angle_gamma   90.00
#
_symmetry.space_group_name_H-M   'P 1'
#
loop_
_entity.id
_entity.type
_entity.pdbx_description
1 polymer ?
#
loop_
_entity_poly.entity_id
_entity_poly.type
_entity_poly.pdbx_seq_one_letter_code
_entity_poly.pdbx_strand_id
1 'polypeptide(L)'
;VAMLAVVVMHIIPNGKGKTLLTWENAVKIPWGVLLLFAGGIAIAKACIESGLSQQLGVALSGISALPLILMIGVVCLAVTFLTEVTSNTATATLLLPILAATAIVTAIDPRLIMIPATISASFAFMLPVATPPNAIVFG
;
A
#
# COMPACT_ATOMS: atom_id res chain seq x y z
N VAL A 1 -12.99 10.83 -6.83
CA VAL A 1 -14.25 10.10 -6.54
C VAL A 1 -14.68 10.25 -5.08
N ALA A 2 -13.86 9.87 -4.09
CA ALA A 2 -14.23 9.97 -2.66
C ALA A 2 -14.63 11.39 -2.20
N MET A 3 -13.87 12.43 -2.57
CA MET A 3 -14.24 13.82 -2.24
C MET A 3 -15.58 14.24 -2.87
N LEU A 4 -15.84 13.81 -4.10
CA LEU A 4 -17.07 14.10 -4.83
C LEU A 4 -18.27 13.44 -4.14
N ALA A 5 -18.12 12.19 -3.68
CA ALA A 5 -19.15 11.49 -2.93
C ALA A 5 -19.49 12.17 -1.60
N VAL A 6 -18.48 12.70 -0.89
CA VAL A 6 -18.67 13.45 0.36
C VAL A 6 -19.43 14.75 0.12
N VAL A 7 -19.10 15.50 -0.93
CA VAL A 7 -19.83 16.72 -1.32
C VAL A 7 -21.28 16.40 -1.68
N VAL A 8 -21.51 15.34 -2.45
CA VAL A 8 -22.86 14.90 -2.83
C VAL A 8 -23.68 14.49 -1.60
N MET A 9 -23.12 13.69 -0.68
CA MET A 9 -23.79 13.30 0.56
C MET A 9 -24.04 14.50 1.51
N HIS A 10 -23.25 15.57 1.40
CA HIS A 10 -23.51 16.79 2.14
C HIS A 10 -24.66 17.60 1.54
N ILE A 11 -24.81 17.59 0.21
CA ILE A 11 -25.89 18.34 -0.48
C ILE A 11 -27.24 17.61 -0.38
N ILE A 12 -27.24 16.27 -0.35
CA ILE A 12 -28.48 15.50 -0.35
C ILE A 12 -29.13 15.47 1.05
N PRO A 13 -30.39 15.91 1.19
CA PRO A 13 -31.13 15.83 2.44
C PRO A 13 -31.60 14.40 2.72
N ASN A 14 -31.57 13.99 3.99
CA ASN A 14 -31.96 12.65 4.44
C ASN A 14 -33.49 12.45 4.59
N GLY A 15 -34.30 13.42 4.14
CA GLY A 15 -35.76 13.42 4.30
C GLY A 15 -36.29 13.89 5.66
N LYS A 16 -35.43 14.20 6.64
CA LYS A 16 -35.78 14.72 7.98
C LYS A 16 -35.16 16.10 8.28
N GLY A 17 -34.86 16.88 7.25
CA GLY A 17 -34.29 18.23 7.39
C GLY A 17 -32.80 18.30 7.74
N LYS A 18 -32.08 17.16 7.74
CA LYS A 18 -30.62 17.09 7.90
C LYS A 18 -29.99 16.51 6.64
N THR A 19 -28.69 16.74 6.43
CA THR A 19 -27.92 16.16 5.32
C THR A 19 -27.61 14.68 5.59
N LEU A 20 -27.33 13.89 4.54
CA LEU A 20 -26.90 12.50 4.71
C LEU A 20 -25.54 12.39 5.42
N LEU A 21 -24.65 13.36 5.15
CA LEU A 21 -23.37 13.51 5.83
C LEU A 21 -23.27 14.91 6.44
N THR A 22 -23.19 14.99 7.76
CA THR A 22 -22.93 16.26 8.47
C THR A 22 -21.45 16.60 8.37
N TRP A 23 -21.13 17.90 8.40
CA TRP A 23 -19.74 18.37 8.32
C TRP A 23 -18.88 17.82 9.48
N GLU A 24 -19.43 17.75 10.70
CA GLU A 24 -18.78 17.14 11.85
C GLU A 24 -18.36 15.67 11.63
N ASN A 25 -19.14 14.91 10.86
CA ASN A 25 -18.81 13.53 10.53
C ASN A 25 -17.84 13.45 9.33
N ALA A 26 -17.91 14.39 8.39
CA ALA A 26 -16.99 14.47 7.27
C ALA A 26 -15.54 14.74 7.71
N VAL A 27 -15.34 15.57 8.74
CA VAL A 27 -14.00 15.87 9.30
C VAL A 27 -13.36 14.63 9.96
N LYS A 28 -14.16 13.69 10.45
CA LYS A 28 -13.67 12.44 11.08
C LYS A 28 -13.21 11.39 10.07
N ILE A 29 -13.43 11.60 8.77
CA ILE A 29 -12.96 10.69 7.74
C ILE A 29 -11.41 10.69 7.73
N PRO A 30 -10.74 9.53 7.67
CA PRO A 30 -9.28 9.45 7.64
C PRO A 30 -8.73 9.86 6.26
N TRP A 31 -8.79 11.16 5.94
CA TRP A 31 -8.38 11.74 4.66
C TRP A 31 -6.94 11.42 4.28
N GLY A 32 -6.03 11.37 5.27
CA GLY A 32 -4.64 11.00 5.05
C GLY A 32 -4.48 9.60 4.47
N VAL A 33 -5.28 8.63 4.93
CA VAL A 33 -5.26 7.25 4.42
C VAL A 33 -5.81 7.19 2.99
N LEU A 34 -6.87 7.93 2.69
CA LEU A 34 -7.43 8.01 1.34
C LEU A 34 -6.43 8.62 0.35
N LEU A 35 -5.74 9.69 0.74
CA LEU A 35 -4.70 10.33 -0.07
C LEU A 35 -3.48 9.41 -0.25
N LEU A 36 -3.11 8.66 0.78
CA LEU A 36 -2.02 7.67 0.71
C LEU A 36 -2.33 6.57 -0.31
N PHE A 37 -3.56 6.02 -0.30
CA PHE A 37 -3.99 5.05 -1.31
C PHE A 37 -3.99 5.63 -2.72
N ALA A 38 -4.52 6.85 -2.89
CA ALA A 38 -4.52 7.53 -4.18
C ALA A 38 -3.09 7.78 -4.69
N GLY A 39 -2.18 8.21 -3.81
CA GLY A 39 -0.76 8.38 -4.10
C GLY A 39 -0.07 7.07 -4.49
N GLY A 40 -0.34 5.97 -3.78
CA GLY A 40 0.20 4.65 -4.12
C GLY A 40 -0.23 4.18 -5.51
N ILE A 41 -1.51 4.35 -5.87
CA ILE A 41 -2.02 4.04 -7.21
C ILE A 41 -1.39 4.95 -8.27
N ALA A 42 -1.22 6.24 -7.98
CA ALA A 42 -0.59 7.18 -8.90
C ALA A 42 0.89 6.83 -9.15
N ILE A 43 1.65 6.50 -8.11
CA ILE A 43 3.04 6.04 -8.22
C ILE A 43 3.11 4.75 -9.04
N ALA A 44 2.23 3.78 -8.79
CA ALA A 44 2.20 2.53 -9.54
C ALA A 44 1.99 2.77 -11.05
N LYS A 45 1.02 3.63 -11.40
CA LYS A 45 0.81 4.03 -12.79
C LYS A 45 2.01 4.76 -13.36
N ALA A 46 2.62 5.67 -12.62
CA ALA A 46 3.81 6.38 -13.06
C ALA A 46 4.99 5.42 -13.32
N CYS A 47 5.17 4.37 -12.50
CA CYS A 47 6.19 3.33 -12.74
C CYS A 47 5.93 2.55 -14.04
N ILE A 48 4.66 2.27 -14.37
CA ILE A 48 4.27 1.60 -15.62
C ILE A 48 4.48 2.55 -16.82
N GLU A 49 3.95 3.77 -16.76
CA GLU A 49 4.02 4.76 -17.85
C GLU A 49 5.45 5.24 -18.12
N SER A 50 6.28 5.39 -17.08
CA SER A 50 7.70 5.74 -17.23
C SER A 50 8.55 4.60 -17.82
N GLY A 51 8.00 3.40 -17.95
CA GLY A 51 8.76 2.21 -18.37
C GLY A 51 9.71 1.67 -17.30
N LEU A 52 9.73 2.25 -16.09
CA LEU A 52 10.52 1.76 -14.97
C LEU A 52 10.15 0.32 -14.62
N SER A 53 8.85 -0.02 -14.64
CA SER A 53 8.40 -1.40 -14.42
C SER A 53 8.99 -2.38 -15.45
N GLN A 54 9.11 -1.98 -16.71
CA GLN A 54 9.75 -2.78 -17.76
C GLN A 54 11.25 -2.93 -17.53
N GLN A 55 11.95 -1.82 -17.20
CA GLN A 55 13.38 -1.86 -16.91
C GLN A 55 13.69 -2.70 -15.67
N LEU A 56 12.86 -2.61 -14.63
CA LEU A 56 12.96 -3.46 -13.45
C LEU A 56 12.71 -4.93 -13.81
N GLY A 57 11.70 -5.21 -14.65
CA GLY A 57 11.43 -6.55 -15.16
C GLY A 57 12.60 -7.14 -15.96
N VAL A 58 13.28 -6.33 -16.77
CA VAL A 58 14.48 -6.75 -17.52
C VAL A 58 15.68 -6.91 -16.59
N ALA A 59 15.91 -5.99 -15.65
CA ALA A 59 16.98 -6.11 -14.66
C ALA A 59 16.81 -7.35 -13.77
N LEU A 60 15.56 -7.67 -13.43
CA LEU A 60 15.18 -8.88 -12.69
C LEU A 60 14.99 -10.11 -13.58
N SER A 61 15.08 -9.99 -14.91
CA SER A 61 15.02 -11.14 -15.82
C SER A 61 16.21 -12.07 -15.62
N GLY A 62 17.37 -11.56 -15.20
CA GLY A 62 18.50 -12.39 -14.74
C GLY A 62 18.19 -13.18 -13.46
N ILE A 63 17.26 -12.66 -12.63
CA ILE A 63 16.71 -13.31 -11.43
C ILE A 63 15.53 -14.24 -11.77
N SER A 64 14.94 -14.16 -12.97
CA SER A 64 13.83 -15.06 -13.37
C SER A 64 14.24 -16.53 -13.49
N ALA A 65 15.54 -16.83 -13.47
CA ALA A 65 16.08 -18.18 -13.31
C ALA A 65 15.96 -18.71 -11.86
N LEU A 66 15.71 -17.84 -10.88
CA LEU A 66 15.51 -18.25 -9.48
C LEU A 66 14.13 -18.86 -9.29
N PRO A 67 14.03 -19.93 -8.49
CA PRO A 67 12.74 -20.48 -8.07
C PRO A 67 11.83 -19.40 -7.49
N LEU A 68 10.53 -19.48 -7.78
CA LEU A 68 9.51 -18.56 -7.26
C LEU A 68 9.63 -18.33 -5.73
N ILE A 69 10.01 -19.37 -4.98
CA ILE A 69 10.24 -19.32 -3.53
C ILE A 69 11.32 -18.29 -3.14
N LEU A 70 12.40 -18.19 -3.90
CA LEU A 70 13.52 -17.27 -3.64
C LEU A 70 13.11 -15.84 -3.92
N MET A 71 12.33 -15.61 -4.98
CA MET A 71 11.76 -14.30 -5.30
C MET A 71 10.84 -13.81 -4.18
N ILE A 72 9.94 -14.66 -3.69
CA ILE A 72 9.09 -14.36 -2.54
C ILE A 72 9.95 -14.05 -1.31
N GLY A 73 10.97 -14.85 -1.04
CA GLY A 73 11.89 -14.63 0.09
C GLY A 73 12.59 -13.27 0.07
N VAL A 74 13.11 -12.86 -1.10
CA VAL A 74 13.77 -11.55 -1.26
C VAL A 74 12.77 -10.40 -1.06
N VAL A 75 11.57 -10.51 -1.64
CA VAL A 75 10.51 -9.50 -1.45
C VAL A 75 10.12 -9.41 0.02
N CYS A 76 9.88 -10.54 0.69
CA CYS A 76 9.54 -10.59 2.10
C CYS A 76 10.63 -9.95 2.97
N LEU A 77 11.90 -10.28 2.74
CA LEU A 77 13.02 -9.67 3.46
C LEU A 77 13.08 -8.16 3.26
N ALA A 78 12.99 -7.69 2.02
CA ALA A 78 13.00 -6.26 1.72
C ALA A 78 11.85 -5.52 2.41
N VAL A 79 10.65 -6.11 2.40
CA VAL A 79 9.47 -5.54 3.07
C VAL A 79 9.65 -5.52 4.59
N THR A 80 10.16 -6.60 5.19
CA THR A 80 10.43 -6.67 6.64
C THR A 80 11.37 -5.56 7.08
N PHE A 81 12.49 -5.33 6.39
CA PHE A 81 13.40 -4.24 6.74
C PHE A 81 12.81 -2.86 6.49
N LEU A 82 12.04 -2.68 5.41
CA LEU A 82 11.43 -1.39 5.10
C LEU A 82 10.37 -0.99 6.14
N THR A 83 9.63 -1.96 6.67
CA THR A 83 8.58 -1.73 7.66
C THR A 83 9.12 -1.42 9.06
N GLU A 84 10.42 -1.57 9.31
CA GLU A 84 11.05 -1.14 10.56
C GLU A 84 11.25 0.39 10.63
N VAL A 85 11.33 1.04 9.47
CA VAL A 85 11.55 2.50 9.36
C VAL A 85 10.25 3.22 8.97
N THR A 86 9.25 2.48 8.49
CA THR A 86 8.01 3.01 7.91
C THR A 86 6.79 2.32 8.51
N SER A 87 5.68 3.03 8.71
CA SER A 87 4.43 2.41 9.19
C SER A 87 3.99 1.25 8.27
N ASN A 88 3.61 0.12 8.87
CA ASN A 88 3.10 -1.08 8.18
C ASN A 88 2.05 -0.77 7.10
N THR A 89 1.13 0.16 7.41
CA THR A 89 0.07 0.55 6.47
C THR A 89 0.64 1.35 5.29
N ALA A 90 1.61 2.23 5.53
CA ALA A 90 2.28 2.98 4.48
C ALA A 90 3.14 2.09 3.60
N THR A 91 3.89 1.15 4.20
CA THR A 91 4.67 0.13 3.48
C THR A 91 3.79 -0.70 2.56
N ALA A 92 2.69 -1.26 3.07
CA ALA A 92 1.76 -2.05 2.26
C ALA A 92 1.10 -1.22 1.14
N THR A 93 0.66 0.01 1.46
CA THR A 93 -0.01 0.89 0.47
C THR A 93 0.91 1.29 -0.68
N LEU A 94 2.21 1.45 -0.40
CA LEU A 94 3.21 1.82 -1.40
C LEU A 94 3.68 0.62 -2.21
N LEU A 95 3.96 -0.52 -1.56
CA LEU A 95 4.55 -1.68 -2.22
C LEU A 95 3.55 -2.56 -2.97
N LEU A 96 2.32 -2.73 -2.47
CA LEU A 96 1.35 -3.63 -3.10
C LEU A 96 1.04 -3.29 -4.56
N PRO A 97 0.85 -2.03 -4.96
CA PRO A 97 0.66 -1.67 -6.36
C PRO A 97 1.89 -1.97 -7.24
N ILE A 98 3.09 -1.78 -6.69
CA ILE A 98 4.35 -2.05 -7.39
C ILE A 98 4.51 -3.56 -7.60
N LEU A 99 4.28 -4.37 -6.56
CA LEU A 99 4.33 -5.82 -6.63
C LEU A 99 3.29 -6.38 -7.60
N ALA A 100 2.09 -5.79 -7.64
CA ALA A 100 1.06 -6.15 -8.62
C ALA A 100 1.52 -5.88 -10.06
N ALA A 101 2.12 -4.72 -10.32
CA ALA A 101 2.66 -4.39 -11.64
C ALA A 101 3.81 -5.34 -12.04
N THR A 102 4.72 -5.64 -11.11
CA THR A 102 5.82 -6.58 -11.33
C THR A 102 5.30 -7.98 -11.66
N ALA A 103 4.30 -8.48 -10.93
CA ALA A 103 3.70 -9.78 -11.19
C ALA A 103 3.05 -9.89 -12.58
N ILE A 104 2.42 -8.80 -13.06
CA ILE A 104 1.88 -8.73 -14.43
C ILE A 104 3.00 -8.83 -15.47
N VAL A 105 4.12 -8.13 -15.27
CA VAL A 105 5.26 -8.14 -16.20
C VAL A 105 5.98 -9.50 -16.20
N THR A 106 6.06 -10.18 -15.06
CA THR A 106 6.69 -11.50 -14.92
C THR A 106 5.76 -12.68 -15.19
N ALA A 107 4.49 -12.42 -15.53
CA ALA A 107 3.44 -13.43 -15.75
C ALA A 107 3.22 -14.38 -14.56
N ILE A 108 3.41 -13.88 -13.33
CA ILE A 108 3.16 -14.61 -12.08
C ILE A 108 1.80 -14.17 -11.52
N ASP A 109 1.06 -15.08 -10.86
CA ASP A 109 -0.13 -14.67 -10.10
C ASP A 109 0.27 -13.64 -9.03
N PRO A 110 -0.25 -12.39 -9.08
CA PRO A 110 0.09 -11.34 -8.11
C PRO A 110 -0.13 -11.75 -6.66
N ARG A 111 -1.10 -12.63 -6.40
CA ARG A 111 -1.41 -13.12 -5.05
C ARG A 111 -0.21 -13.79 -4.38
N LEU A 112 0.63 -14.46 -5.17
CA LEU A 112 1.78 -15.22 -4.67
C LEU A 112 2.88 -14.31 -4.09
N ILE A 113 2.93 -13.04 -4.48
CA ILE A 113 3.93 -12.08 -4.02
C ILE A 113 3.29 -11.05 -3.07
N MET A 114 2.06 -10.63 -3.35
CA MET A 114 1.35 -9.63 -2.55
C MET A 114 0.94 -10.14 -1.16
N ILE A 115 0.46 -11.38 -1.05
CA ILE A 115 0.02 -11.93 0.25
C ILE A 115 1.23 -12.05 1.21
N PRO A 116 2.35 -12.71 0.83
CA PRO A 116 3.52 -12.78 1.70
C PRO A 116 4.10 -11.40 2.04
N ALA A 117 4.17 -10.48 1.08
CA ALA A 117 4.62 -9.12 1.35
C ALA A 117 3.74 -8.37 2.37
N THR A 118 2.40 -8.54 2.29
CA THR A 118 1.48 -7.92 3.26
C THR A 118 1.71 -8.46 4.67
N ILE A 119 1.94 -9.77 4.78
CA ILE A 119 2.25 -10.42 6.06
C ILE A 119 3.61 -9.92 6.58
N SER A 120 4.63 -9.83 5.72
CA SER A 120 5.95 -9.29 6.07
C SER A 120 5.89 -7.83 6.52
N ALA A 121 5.05 -7.00 5.90
CA ALA A 121 4.84 -5.61 6.33
C ALA A 121 4.21 -5.52 7.73
N SER A 122 3.63 -6.61 8.26
CA SER A 122 3.11 -6.65 9.63
C SER A 122 4.16 -7.07 10.66
N PHE A 123 5.31 -7.59 10.23
CA PHE A 123 6.40 -8.05 11.10
C PHE A 123 7.44 -6.95 11.34
N ALA A 124 7.01 -5.86 11.97
CA ALA A 124 7.85 -4.74 12.39
C ALA A 124 8.24 -4.89 13.87
N PHE A 125 9.28 -5.67 14.15
CA PHE A 125 9.67 -6.10 15.50
C PHE A 125 11.10 -5.72 15.91
N MET A 126 11.93 -5.21 14.99
CA MET A 126 13.36 -4.99 15.23
C MET A 126 13.65 -3.62 15.86
N LEU A 127 12.85 -2.58 15.57
CA LEU A 127 13.05 -1.23 16.07
C LEU A 127 11.85 -0.70 16.89
N PRO A 128 12.11 0.03 18.00
CA PRO A 128 11.06 0.61 18.84
C PRO A 128 10.24 1.69 18.14
N VAL A 129 10.79 2.34 17.11
CA VAL A 129 10.11 3.38 16.33
C VAL A 129 9.06 2.83 15.36
N ALA A 130 9.12 1.53 15.07
CA ALA A 130 8.39 0.92 13.96
C ALA A 130 6.89 0.76 14.23
N THR A 131 6.50 0.49 15.49
CA THR A 131 5.09 0.33 15.87
C THR A 131 4.78 0.92 17.26
N PRO A 132 3.57 1.47 17.48
CA PRO A 132 3.17 2.03 18.78
C PRO A 132 3.36 1.07 19.97
N PRO A 133 3.08 -0.24 19.86
CA PRO A 133 3.36 -1.19 20.93
C PRO A 133 4.85 -1.28 21.30
N ASN A 134 5.77 -1.32 20.32
CA ASN A 134 7.21 -1.38 20.60
C ASN A 134 7.70 -0.10 21.30
N ALA A 135 7.14 1.06 20.94
CA ALA A 135 7.45 2.34 21.57
C ALA A 135 6.95 2.42 23.03
N ILE A 136 5.80 1.82 23.34
CA ILE A 136 5.21 1.81 24.71
C ILE A 136 6.02 0.96 25.68
N VAL A 137 6.67 -0.12 25.22
CA VAL A 137 7.49 -0.99 26.09
C VAL A 137 8.89 -0.40 26.33
N PHE A 138 9.38 0.42 25.41
CA PHE A 138 10.72 1.04 25.49
C PHE A 138 10.77 2.38 26.24
N GLY A 139 9.63 3.04 26.45
CA GLY A 139 9.50 4.31 27.18
C GLY A 139 8.92 4.13 28.57
#